data_AF-A0A1V5XD00-F1
#
_entry.id   AF-A0A1V5XD00-F1
#
_cell.length_a   1.000
_cell.length_b   1.000
_cell.length_c   1.000
_cell.angle_alpha   90.00
_cell.angle_beta   90.00
_cell.angle_gamma   90.00
#
_symmetry.space_group_name_H-M   'P 1'
#
loop_
_entity.id
_entity.type
_entity.pdbx_description
1 polymer ?
#
loop_
_entity_poly.entity_id
_entity_poly.type
_entity_poly.pdbx_seq_one_letter_code
_entity_poly.pdbx_strand_id
1 'polypeptide(L)'
;MRNLVRRTNRKMVHKKPGFTLVEILVVIVVIGLLFMVFVPRIDFVSNSARETGVKSDFRSFSLAAEQVLRENAGMAFVSNATAGDGGQADIEAKLNKYLDPALQFTSGTCAQKDPWNQPYKLYTNSKKGSNNSTMTFVCTGKNGTANVTAVANATTTDDFIITVTYVNGVINTWTDGFSSDIEANSTTLPTL
;
A
#
# COMPACT_ATOMS: atom_id res chain seq x y z
N MET A 1 24.74 21.72 95.20
CA MET A 1 25.15 21.61 93.78
C MET A 1 24.15 20.69 93.08
N ARG A 2 23.59 21.12 91.95
CA ARG A 2 22.39 20.52 91.30
C ARG A 2 22.75 19.25 90.51
N ASN A 3 22.10 18.13 90.80
CA ASN A 3 22.18 16.91 89.97
C ASN A 3 21.26 17.03 88.75
N LEU A 4 21.83 16.99 87.55
CA LEU A 4 21.09 16.96 86.29
C LEU A 4 20.87 15.51 85.85
N VAL A 5 19.64 15.02 86.01
CA VAL A 5 19.21 13.75 85.41
C VAL A 5 18.92 13.97 83.93
N ARG A 6 19.82 13.52 83.05
CA ARG A 6 19.66 13.61 81.59
C ARG A 6 18.81 12.44 81.09
N ARG A 7 17.50 12.65 80.89
CA ARG A 7 16.63 11.68 80.20
C ARG A 7 17.00 11.61 78.72
N THR A 8 17.57 10.50 78.27
CA THR A 8 17.77 10.18 76.85
C THR A 8 16.45 9.70 76.25
N ASN A 9 15.85 10.54 75.41
CA ASN A 9 14.67 10.21 74.62
C ASN A 9 15.05 9.21 73.51
N ARG A 10 14.73 7.92 73.67
CA ARG A 10 14.89 6.92 72.59
C ARG A 10 13.83 7.20 71.53
N LYS A 11 14.23 7.78 70.39
CA LYS A 11 13.39 7.80 69.17
C LYS A 11 13.25 6.37 68.67
N MET A 12 12.03 5.81 68.74
CA MET A 12 11.73 4.51 68.14
C MET A 12 11.78 4.65 66.61
N VAL A 13 12.85 4.14 65.99
CA VAL A 13 12.96 4.04 64.53
C VAL A 13 11.91 3.03 64.07
N HIS A 14 10.83 3.52 63.48
CA HIS A 14 9.86 2.66 62.81
C HIS A 14 10.54 2.03 61.60
N LYS A 15 10.77 0.71 61.64
CA LYS A 15 11.23 -0.04 60.47
C LYS A 15 10.15 0.07 59.41
N LYS A 16 10.45 0.78 58.31
CA LYS A 16 9.58 0.75 57.13
C LYS A 16 9.58 -0.68 56.60
N PRO A 17 8.42 -1.33 56.43
CA PRO A 17 8.37 -2.65 55.80
C PRO A 17 8.94 -2.52 54.38
N GLY A 18 9.95 -3.33 54.08
CA GLY A 18 10.55 -3.40 52.74
C GLY A 18 9.68 -4.26 51.82
N PHE A 19 9.61 -3.87 50.56
CA PHE A 19 8.98 -4.66 49.49
C PHE A 19 9.61 -6.06 49.42
N THR A 20 8.80 -7.10 49.40
CA THR A 20 9.32 -8.47 49.28
C THR A 20 9.67 -8.78 47.82
N LEU A 21 10.68 -9.63 47.59
CA LEU A 21 10.99 -10.13 46.24
C LEU A 21 9.79 -10.88 45.63
N VAL A 22 8.98 -11.50 46.48
CA VAL A 22 7.78 -12.24 46.08
C VAL A 22 6.72 -11.30 45.52
N GLU A 23 6.54 -10.11 46.10
CA GLU A 23 5.62 -9.09 45.56
C GLU A 23 6.02 -8.63 44.17
N ILE A 24 7.32 -8.45 43.91
CA ILE A 24 7.76 -8.07 42.55
C ILE A 24 7.64 -9.26 41.60
N LEU A 25 7.96 -10.48 42.05
CA LEU A 25 7.91 -11.69 41.23
C LEU A 25 6.50 -11.98 40.73
N VAL A 26 5.49 -11.92 41.61
CA VAL A 26 4.10 -12.19 41.19
C VAL A 26 3.60 -11.12 40.21
N VAL A 27 3.99 -9.86 40.41
CA VAL A 27 3.59 -8.75 39.52
C VAL A 27 4.18 -8.95 38.13
N ILE A 28 5.47 -9.27 38.00
CA ILE A 28 6.09 -9.48 36.68
C ILE A 28 5.51 -10.70 35.95
N VAL A 29 5.11 -11.74 36.69
CA VAL A 29 4.46 -12.92 36.12
C VAL A 29 3.06 -12.57 35.62
N VAL A 30 2.26 -11.84 36.41
CA VAL A 30 0.90 -11.44 36.02
C VAL A 30 0.93 -10.47 34.84
N ILE A 31 1.79 -9.45 34.84
CA ILE A 31 1.90 -8.54 33.68
C ILE A 31 2.43 -9.27 32.45
N GLY A 32 3.35 -10.25 32.59
CA GLY A 32 3.84 -11.05 31.48
C GLY A 32 2.76 -11.93 30.86
N LEU A 33 1.93 -12.56 31.70
CA LEU A 33 0.76 -13.33 31.26
C LEU A 33 -0.28 -12.44 30.57
N LEU A 34 -0.59 -11.29 31.15
CA LEU A 34 -1.53 -10.34 30.56
C LEU A 34 -1.01 -9.85 29.20
N PHE A 35 0.27 -9.50 29.09
CA PHE A 35 0.86 -8.99 27.84
C PHE A 35 0.81 -10.02 26.71
N MET A 36 0.96 -11.32 27.02
CA MET A 36 0.84 -12.39 26.03
C MET A 36 -0.57 -12.49 25.41
N VAL A 37 -1.61 -12.21 26.19
CA VAL A 37 -3.01 -12.20 25.73
C VAL A 37 -3.38 -10.84 25.11
N PHE A 38 -2.77 -9.76 25.59
CA PHE A 38 -3.01 -8.38 25.18
C PHE A 38 -2.13 -7.92 24.00
N VAL A 39 -1.69 -8.80 23.10
CA VAL A 39 -1.23 -8.38 21.77
C VAL A 39 -2.43 -8.41 20.81
N PRO A 40 -3.36 -7.43 20.82
CA PRO A 40 -4.35 -7.36 19.76
C PRO A 40 -3.59 -7.12 18.46
N ARG A 41 -3.82 -7.99 17.47
CA ARG A 41 -3.41 -7.69 16.09
C ARG A 41 -4.29 -6.54 15.61
N ILE A 42 -3.72 -5.36 15.51
CA ILE A 42 -4.42 -4.15 15.09
C ILE A 42 -4.51 -4.18 13.55
N ASP A 43 -5.48 -4.90 13.00
CA ASP A 43 -5.84 -4.86 11.57
C ASP A 43 -7.12 -4.01 11.37
N PHE A 44 -7.22 -2.85 12.04
CA PHE A 44 -8.41 -2.00 12.07
C PHE A 44 -8.42 -0.94 10.95
N VAL A 45 -8.36 -1.36 9.69
CA VAL A 45 -8.78 -0.47 8.59
C VAL A 45 -10.05 -1.05 8.00
N SER A 46 -11.13 -0.26 7.98
CA SER A 46 -12.37 -0.70 7.35
C SER A 46 -12.15 -0.95 5.86
N ASN A 47 -12.83 -1.95 5.28
CA ASN A 47 -12.69 -2.26 3.85
C ASN A 47 -12.91 -1.03 2.97
N SER A 48 -13.85 -0.16 3.34
CA SER A 48 -14.13 1.11 2.63
C SER A 48 -12.98 2.12 2.73
N ALA A 49 -12.30 2.23 3.87
CA ALA A 49 -11.13 3.11 3.98
C ALA A 49 -9.95 2.59 3.16
N ARG A 50 -9.78 1.26 3.10
CA ARG A 50 -8.75 0.61 2.26
C ARG A 50 -9.03 0.84 0.79
N GLU A 51 -10.27 0.63 0.37
CA GLU A 51 -10.72 0.92 -0.98
C GLU A 51 -10.50 2.40 -1.32
N THR A 52 -10.84 3.33 -0.42
CA THR A 52 -10.63 4.77 -0.63
C THR A 52 -9.14 5.11 -0.81
N GLY A 53 -8.26 4.46 -0.04
CA GLY A 53 -6.80 4.61 -0.19
C GLY A 53 -6.33 4.15 -1.56
N VAL A 54 -6.74 2.95 -1.98
CA VAL A 54 -6.41 2.43 -3.32
C VAL A 54 -6.96 3.34 -4.42
N LYS A 55 -8.19 3.85 -4.28
CA LYS A 55 -8.79 4.81 -5.24
C LYS A 55 -7.95 6.08 -5.36
N SER A 56 -7.40 6.60 -4.26
CA SER A 56 -6.56 7.79 -4.27
C SER A 56 -5.24 7.55 -5.01
N ASP A 57 -4.58 6.43 -4.73
CA ASP A 57 -3.34 6.04 -5.42
C ASP A 57 -3.58 5.82 -6.92
N PHE A 58 -4.68 5.13 -7.26
CA PHE A 58 -5.07 4.84 -8.64
C PHE A 58 -5.39 6.09 -9.46
N ARG A 59 -5.97 7.13 -8.84
CA ARG A 59 -6.15 8.43 -9.52
C ARG A 59 -4.81 9.06 -9.89
N SER A 60 -3.82 8.98 -9.01
CA SER A 60 -2.46 9.47 -9.28
C SER A 60 -1.81 8.69 -10.43
N PHE A 61 -1.97 7.36 -10.43
CA PHE A 61 -1.49 6.50 -11.52
C PHE A 61 -2.19 6.79 -12.85
N SER A 62 -3.52 6.95 -12.84
CA SER A 62 -4.30 7.27 -14.03
C SER A 62 -3.84 8.57 -14.65
N LEU A 63 -3.78 9.65 -13.86
CA LEU A 63 -3.35 10.97 -14.33
C LEU A 63 -1.95 10.92 -14.96
N ALA A 64 -1.01 10.23 -14.31
CA ALA A 64 0.34 10.08 -14.83
C ALA A 64 0.37 9.26 -16.15
N ALA A 65 -0.38 8.16 -16.23
CA ALA A 65 -0.50 7.35 -17.43
C ALA A 65 -1.15 8.12 -18.58
N GLU A 66 -2.24 8.84 -18.33
CA GLU A 66 -2.90 9.67 -19.33
C GLU A 66 -1.96 10.75 -19.88
N GLN A 67 -1.16 11.38 -19.02
CA GLN A 67 -0.19 12.38 -19.47
C GLN A 67 0.87 11.76 -20.39
N VAL A 68 1.42 10.60 -20.02
CA VAL A 68 2.39 9.87 -20.84
C VAL A 68 1.79 9.50 -22.20
N LEU A 69 0.58 8.92 -22.22
CA LEU A 69 -0.09 8.50 -23.44
C LEU A 69 -0.46 9.70 -24.33
N ARG A 70 -0.84 10.83 -23.74
CA ARG A 70 -1.21 12.04 -24.48
C ARG A 70 -0.01 12.70 -25.15
N GLU A 71 1.11 12.80 -24.43
CA GLU A 71 2.33 13.42 -24.96
C GLU A 71 3.02 12.60 -26.05
N ASN A 72 2.84 11.27 -26.03
CA ASN A 72 3.59 10.37 -26.90
C ASN A 72 2.70 9.60 -27.90
N ALA A 73 1.45 10.03 -28.09
CA ALA A 73 0.46 9.38 -28.95
C ALA A 73 0.35 7.87 -28.66
N GLY A 74 0.12 7.54 -27.39
CA GLY A 74 0.19 6.19 -26.85
C GLY A 74 1.59 5.88 -26.33
N MET A 75 2.08 4.66 -26.60
CA MET A 75 3.40 4.18 -26.19
C MET A 75 4.38 4.04 -27.37
N ALA A 76 4.26 4.91 -28.38
CA ALA A 76 5.07 4.87 -29.60
C ALA A 76 6.58 5.09 -29.35
N PHE A 77 6.94 5.66 -28.19
CA PHE A 77 8.33 5.85 -27.75
C PHE A 77 9.03 4.55 -27.35
N VAL A 78 8.30 3.45 -27.19
CA VAL A 78 8.86 2.18 -26.71
C VAL A 78 9.66 1.51 -27.82
N SER A 79 10.95 1.34 -27.56
CA SER A 79 11.93 0.91 -28.56
C SER A 79 11.95 -0.61 -28.79
N ASN A 80 11.63 -1.40 -27.76
CA ASN A 80 11.67 -2.87 -27.72
C ASN A 80 10.36 -3.48 -27.21
N ALA A 81 9.23 -3.19 -27.85
CA ALA A 81 7.92 -3.71 -27.48
C ALA A 81 7.59 -5.04 -28.19
N THR A 82 7.99 -6.17 -27.58
CA THR A 82 7.39 -7.50 -27.83
C THR A 82 6.16 -7.63 -26.92
N ALA A 83 5.08 -8.28 -27.38
CA ALA A 83 3.86 -8.45 -26.58
C ALA A 83 4.17 -9.08 -25.21
N GLY A 84 3.82 -8.35 -24.14
CA GLY A 84 3.95 -8.80 -22.74
C GLY A 84 5.34 -8.60 -22.14
N ASP A 85 5.76 -7.35 -21.92
CA ASP A 85 6.93 -6.88 -21.10
C ASP A 85 8.00 -6.10 -21.89
N GLY A 86 7.86 -6.02 -23.21
CA GLY A 86 8.78 -5.26 -24.03
C GLY A 86 8.74 -3.75 -23.75
N GLY A 87 9.84 -3.21 -23.21
CA GLY A 87 10.04 -1.77 -23.03
C GLY A 87 9.46 -1.17 -21.75
N GLN A 88 9.19 -2.01 -20.75
CA GLN A 88 8.68 -1.56 -19.45
C GLN A 88 9.57 -0.51 -18.77
N ALA A 89 10.89 -0.63 -18.87
CA ALA A 89 11.82 0.37 -18.34
C ALA A 89 11.66 1.75 -18.99
N ASP A 90 11.40 1.80 -20.31
CA ASP A 90 11.14 3.05 -21.04
C ASP A 90 9.84 3.69 -20.56
N ILE A 91 8.82 2.86 -20.32
CA ILE A 91 7.49 3.29 -19.84
C ILE A 91 7.59 3.82 -18.41
N GLU A 92 8.23 3.07 -17.51
CA GLU A 92 8.46 3.46 -16.13
C GLU A 92 9.26 4.76 -16.03
N ALA A 93 10.30 4.94 -16.86
CA ALA A 93 11.08 6.17 -16.87
C ALA A 93 10.24 7.41 -17.19
N LYS A 94 9.30 7.31 -18.14
CA LYS A 94 8.37 8.41 -18.45
C LYS A 94 7.28 8.55 -17.41
N LEU A 95 6.73 7.45 -16.92
CA LEU A 95 5.67 7.45 -15.91
C LEU A 95 6.15 8.07 -14.59
N ASN A 96 7.33 7.66 -14.10
CA ASN A 96 7.92 8.13 -12.84
C ASN A 96 8.23 9.62 -12.82
N LYS A 97 8.29 10.29 -13.99
CA LYS A 97 8.42 11.75 -14.08
C LYS A 97 7.16 12.47 -13.58
N TYR A 98 6.00 11.84 -13.69
CA TYR A 98 4.70 12.40 -13.30
C TYR A 98 4.19 11.86 -11.97
N LEU A 99 4.93 10.93 -11.33
CA LEU A 99 4.58 10.34 -10.04
C LEU A 99 5.45 10.89 -8.91
N ASP A 100 4.86 10.96 -7.72
CA ASP A 100 5.60 11.20 -6.48
C ASP A 100 6.62 10.06 -6.26
N PRO A 101 7.82 10.33 -5.72
CA PRO A 101 8.79 9.31 -5.29
C PRO A 101 8.21 8.08 -4.60
N ALA A 102 7.18 8.24 -3.75
CA ALA A 102 6.53 7.11 -3.08
C ALA A 102 5.76 6.19 -4.04
N LEU A 103 5.21 6.74 -5.12
CA LEU A 103 4.34 6.04 -6.06
C LEU A 103 5.08 5.52 -7.30
N GLN A 104 6.40 5.70 -7.38
CA GLN A 104 7.19 5.30 -8.54
C GLN A 104 7.23 3.78 -8.72
N PHE A 105 7.31 3.34 -9.98
CA PHE A 105 7.42 1.94 -10.36
C PHE A 105 8.85 1.60 -10.75
N THR A 106 9.30 0.41 -10.38
CA THR A 106 10.58 -0.17 -10.80
C THR A 106 10.36 -1.64 -11.10
N SER A 107 10.66 -2.05 -12.34
CA SER A 107 10.45 -3.43 -12.79
C SER A 107 9.03 -3.94 -12.52
N GLY A 108 8.04 -3.05 -12.66
CA GLY A 108 6.61 -3.37 -12.67
C GLY A 108 6.01 -3.36 -11.28
N THR A 109 6.79 -2.93 -10.29
CA THR A 109 6.43 -2.94 -8.88
C THR A 109 6.53 -1.53 -8.32
N CYS A 110 5.49 -1.04 -7.68
CA CYS A 110 5.48 0.27 -7.03
C CYS A 110 6.30 0.25 -5.74
N ALA A 111 6.93 1.38 -5.40
CA ALA A 111 7.61 1.58 -4.13
C ALA A 111 6.63 1.63 -2.94
N GLN A 112 5.46 2.25 -3.12
CA GLN A 112 4.37 2.24 -2.14
C GLN A 112 3.62 0.92 -2.16
N LYS A 113 3.24 0.49 -0.96
CA LYS A 113 2.43 -0.71 -0.77
C LYS A 113 0.97 -0.35 -0.62
N ASP A 114 0.13 -1.26 -1.05
CA ASP A 114 -1.29 -1.24 -0.83
C ASP A 114 -1.63 -1.40 0.68
N PRO A 115 -2.90 -1.23 1.08
CA PRO A 115 -3.30 -1.41 2.47
C PRO A 115 -3.09 -2.83 3.02
N TRP A 116 -2.88 -3.84 2.17
CA TRP A 116 -2.55 -5.24 2.53
C TRP A 116 -1.05 -5.50 2.59
N ASN A 117 -0.22 -4.45 2.49
CA ASN A 117 1.24 -4.52 2.50
C ASN A 117 1.79 -5.32 1.30
N GLN A 118 1.05 -5.35 0.18
CA GLN A 118 1.48 -5.86 -1.12
C GLN A 118 1.83 -4.70 -2.04
N PRO A 119 2.82 -4.82 -2.93
CA PRO A 119 3.13 -3.75 -3.87
C PRO A 119 2.10 -3.68 -4.99
N TYR A 120 1.79 -2.47 -5.46
CA TYR A 120 1.04 -2.30 -6.70
C TYR A 120 1.87 -2.78 -7.89
N LYS A 121 1.20 -3.38 -8.87
CA LYS A 121 1.84 -3.87 -10.10
C LYS A 121 1.43 -3.09 -11.32
N LEU A 122 2.36 -2.88 -12.24
CA LEU A 122 2.14 -2.26 -13.54
C LEU A 122 2.31 -3.32 -14.62
N TYR A 123 1.28 -3.49 -15.43
CA TYR A 123 1.29 -4.30 -16.65
C TYR A 123 1.08 -3.40 -17.85
N THR A 124 1.85 -3.63 -18.91
CA THR A 124 1.78 -2.81 -20.13
C THR A 124 1.60 -3.69 -21.35
N ASN A 125 0.77 -3.24 -22.29
CA ASN A 125 0.69 -3.82 -23.63
C ASN A 125 1.08 -2.73 -24.62
N SER A 126 2.33 -2.83 -25.08
CA SER A 126 2.89 -2.02 -26.15
C SER A 126 3.29 -2.95 -27.28
N LYS A 127 3.06 -2.53 -28.53
CA LYS A 127 3.66 -3.15 -29.72
C LYS A 127 4.51 -2.08 -30.41
N LYS A 128 5.74 -2.44 -30.82
CA LYS A 128 6.61 -1.51 -31.54
C LYS A 128 5.89 -0.98 -32.79
N GLY A 129 5.81 0.34 -32.94
CA GLY A 129 5.14 1.00 -34.07
C GLY A 129 3.60 0.98 -34.01
N SER A 130 3.00 0.49 -32.92
CA SER A 130 1.57 0.63 -32.64
C SER A 130 1.31 1.84 -31.77
N ASN A 131 0.34 2.65 -32.15
CA ASN A 131 -0.16 3.74 -31.31
C ASN A 131 -1.14 3.17 -30.26
N ASN A 132 -1.81 2.05 -30.58
CA ASN A 132 -2.71 1.38 -29.64
C ASN A 132 -1.91 0.75 -28.50
N SER A 133 -2.24 1.14 -27.27
CA SER A 133 -1.43 0.81 -26.10
C SER A 133 -2.28 0.77 -24.83
N THR A 134 -1.84 0.01 -23.84
CA THR A 134 -2.54 -0.13 -22.56
C THR A 134 -1.59 -0.15 -21.38
N MET A 135 -1.93 0.59 -20.33
CA MET A 135 -1.29 0.58 -19.03
C MET A 135 -2.32 0.10 -18.00
N THR A 136 -2.00 -0.96 -17.27
CA THR A 136 -2.89 -1.56 -16.26
C THR A 136 -2.17 -1.56 -14.91
N PHE A 137 -2.77 -0.90 -13.94
CA PHE A 137 -2.31 -0.89 -12.56
C PHE A 137 -3.16 -1.85 -11.74
N VAL A 138 -2.52 -2.67 -10.91
CA VAL A 138 -3.16 -3.76 -10.17
C VAL A 138 -2.78 -3.67 -8.71
N CYS A 139 -3.80 -3.70 -7.85
CA CYS A 139 -3.71 -3.96 -6.42
C CYS A 139 -4.12 -5.41 -6.21
N THR A 140 -3.22 -6.24 -5.68
CA THR A 140 -3.44 -7.69 -5.51
C THR A 140 -4.22 -8.04 -4.24
N GLY A 141 -4.57 -7.02 -3.46
CA GLY A 141 -5.40 -7.17 -2.28
C GLY A 141 -4.78 -8.12 -1.26
N LYS A 142 -5.63 -8.87 -0.57
CA LYS A 142 -5.20 -9.82 0.47
C LYS A 142 -4.44 -11.02 -0.09
N ASN A 143 -4.68 -11.37 -1.35
CA ASN A 143 -4.21 -12.62 -1.94
C ASN A 143 -2.77 -12.52 -2.47
N GLY A 144 -2.25 -11.30 -2.66
CA GLY A 144 -0.87 -11.04 -3.07
C GLY A 144 -0.50 -11.57 -4.46
N THR A 145 -1.46 -12.18 -5.16
CA THR A 145 -1.27 -12.88 -6.43
C THR A 145 -1.95 -12.08 -7.52
N ALA A 146 -1.16 -11.40 -8.35
CA ALA A 146 -1.71 -10.72 -9.53
C ALA A 146 -2.04 -11.75 -10.61
N ASN A 147 -3.30 -12.12 -10.73
CA ASN A 147 -3.79 -12.93 -11.86
C ASN A 147 -4.19 -12.02 -13.04
N VAL A 148 -3.28 -11.13 -13.42
CA VAL A 148 -3.46 -10.23 -14.56
C VAL A 148 -2.33 -10.50 -15.54
N THR A 149 -2.54 -11.49 -16.41
CA THR A 149 -1.68 -11.68 -17.59
C THR A 149 -2.20 -10.76 -18.68
N ALA A 150 -1.64 -9.55 -18.77
CA ALA A 150 -1.91 -8.56 -19.80
C ALA A 150 -3.42 -8.26 -20.02
N VAL A 151 -3.90 -7.18 -19.40
CA VAL A 151 -5.13 -6.45 -19.79
C VAL A 151 -6.40 -7.31 -19.72
N ALA A 152 -7.19 -7.17 -18.65
CA ALA A 152 -8.59 -6.74 -18.76
C ALA A 152 -9.50 -7.14 -17.61
N ASN A 153 -9.24 -8.20 -16.84
CA ASN A 153 -10.23 -8.69 -15.87
C ASN A 153 -9.58 -9.06 -14.55
N ALA A 154 -10.06 -8.50 -13.44
CA ALA A 154 -9.75 -9.02 -12.12
C ALA A 154 -10.33 -10.43 -12.05
N THR A 155 -9.48 -11.45 -12.17
CA THR A 155 -9.95 -12.85 -12.15
C THR A 155 -10.23 -13.29 -10.70
N THR A 156 -9.90 -12.46 -9.71
CA THR A 156 -10.15 -12.72 -8.28
C THR A 156 -10.97 -11.58 -7.67
N THR A 157 -11.82 -11.91 -6.70
CA THR A 157 -12.77 -10.98 -6.05
C THR A 157 -12.12 -9.89 -5.20
N ASP A 158 -10.80 -9.98 -4.98
CA ASP A 158 -10.08 -9.13 -4.03
C ASP A 158 -9.06 -8.18 -4.71
N ASP A 159 -8.92 -8.28 -6.04
CA ASP A 159 -8.01 -7.43 -6.81
C ASP A 159 -8.72 -6.15 -7.26
N PHE A 160 -8.05 -5.00 -7.13
CA PHE A 160 -8.52 -3.75 -7.70
C PHE A 160 -7.66 -3.40 -8.91
N ILE A 161 -8.31 -2.99 -10.01
CA ILE A 161 -7.63 -2.70 -11.26
C ILE A 161 -8.07 -1.34 -11.78
N ILE A 162 -7.11 -0.60 -12.31
CA ILE A 162 -7.36 0.54 -13.20
C ILE A 162 -6.56 0.36 -14.49
N THR A 163 -7.23 0.48 -15.63
CA THR A 163 -6.64 0.31 -16.95
C THR A 163 -6.85 1.56 -17.77
N VAL A 164 -5.75 2.14 -18.25
CA VAL A 164 -5.73 3.29 -19.16
C VAL A 164 -5.31 2.80 -20.53
N THR A 165 -6.15 3.04 -21.52
CA THR A 165 -5.96 2.62 -22.91
C THR A 165 -5.86 3.83 -23.81
N TYR A 166 -5.00 3.76 -24.82
CA TYR A 166 -4.96 4.70 -25.92
C TYR A 166 -5.30 3.94 -27.19
N VAL A 167 -6.40 4.28 -27.84
CA VAL A 167 -6.87 3.63 -29.08
C VAL A 167 -7.36 4.69 -30.05
N ASN A 168 -6.80 4.71 -31.26
CA ASN A 168 -7.21 5.63 -32.33
C ASN A 168 -7.25 7.12 -31.92
N GLY A 169 -6.31 7.56 -31.08
CA GLY A 169 -6.24 8.96 -30.62
C GLY A 169 -7.10 9.30 -29.41
N VAL A 170 -7.87 8.33 -28.90
CA VAL A 170 -8.74 8.50 -27.73
C VAL A 170 -8.15 7.75 -26.54
N ILE A 171 -8.17 8.41 -25.38
CA ILE A 171 -7.79 7.80 -24.10
C ILE A 171 -9.07 7.34 -23.39
N ASN A 172 -9.12 6.07 -23.02
CA ASN A 172 -10.21 5.50 -22.22
C ASN A 172 -9.66 4.87 -20.95
N THR A 173 -10.34 5.14 -19.84
CA THR A 173 -9.99 4.66 -18.50
C THR A 173 -11.10 3.76 -17.97
N TRP A 174 -10.68 2.72 -17.27
CA TRP A 174 -11.49 1.58 -16.85
C TRP A 174 -11.13 1.16 -15.45
N THR A 175 -12.11 0.80 -14.62
CA THR A 175 -11.86 0.24 -13.30
C THR A 175 -12.61 -1.05 -13.07
N ASP A 176 -12.05 -1.92 -12.23
CA ASP A 176 -12.65 -3.18 -11.82
C ASP A 176 -12.28 -3.49 -10.35
N GLY A 177 -13.12 -4.26 -9.67
CA GLY A 177 -12.96 -4.65 -8.26
C GLY A 177 -13.42 -3.61 -7.22
N PHE A 178 -13.83 -2.40 -7.64
CA PHE A 178 -14.31 -1.36 -6.73
C PHE A 178 -15.82 -1.45 -6.47
N SER A 179 -16.27 -0.97 -5.32
CA SER A 179 -17.71 -0.81 -5.02
C SER A 179 -18.38 0.27 -5.88
N SER A 180 -17.58 1.18 -6.42
CA SER A 180 -17.98 2.17 -7.41
C SER A 180 -16.78 2.52 -8.28
N ASP A 181 -17.00 2.71 -9.58
CA ASP A 181 -15.94 3.09 -10.51
C ASP A 181 -15.31 4.43 -10.15
N ILE A 182 -14.00 4.56 -10.45
CA ILE A 182 -13.23 5.77 -10.13
C ILE A 182 -13.49 6.85 -11.18
N GLU A 183 -13.66 6.46 -12.45
CA GLU A 183 -13.93 7.35 -13.58
C GLU A 183 -14.92 6.70 -14.56
N ALA A 184 -16.00 7.41 -14.87
CA ALA A 184 -17.00 6.97 -15.83
C ALA A 184 -16.63 7.49 -17.22
N ASN A 185 -15.86 6.73 -18.00
CA ASN A 185 -15.75 7.02 -19.43
C ASN A 185 -16.20 5.86 -20.32
N SER A 186 -16.23 4.61 -19.84
CA SER A 186 -16.74 3.53 -20.68
C SER A 186 -17.04 2.27 -19.82
N THR A 187 -17.94 1.39 -20.29
CA THR A 187 -18.46 0.19 -19.56
C THR A 187 -18.06 -1.20 -20.14
N THR A 188 -17.40 -1.24 -21.32
CA THR A 188 -16.68 -2.39 -21.90
C THR A 188 -15.24 -2.12 -22.40
N LEU A 189 -14.21 -2.76 -21.82
CA LEU A 189 -12.79 -2.60 -22.16
C LEU A 189 -12.54 -2.70 -23.69
N PRO A 190 -11.87 -1.73 -24.35
CA PRO A 190 -11.72 -1.74 -25.80
C PRO A 190 -10.79 -2.87 -26.22
N THR A 191 -11.19 -3.64 -27.24
CA THR A 191 -10.35 -4.67 -27.85
C THR A 191 -9.22 -4.00 -28.64
N LEU A 192 -7.97 -4.28 -28.28
CA LEU A 192 -6.75 -3.78 -28.94
C LEU A 192 -6.52 -4.38 -30.33
#